data_AF-A0A537GJX0-F1
#
_entry.id   AF-A0A537GJX0-F1
#
_cell.length_a   1.000
_cell.length_b   1.000
_cell.length_c   1.000
_cell.angle_alpha   90.00
_cell.angle_beta   90.00
_cell.angle_gamma   90.00
#
_symmetry.space_group_name_H-M   'P 1'
#
loop_
_entity.id
_entity.type
_entity.pdbx_description
1 polymer ?
#
loop_
_entity_poly.entity_id
_entity_poly.type
_entity_poly.pdbx_seq_one_letter_code
_entity_poly.pdbx_strand_id
1 'polypeptide(L)'
;MKSKIVGGIPHMPFQEFTATSVEHLLAELKKAKIPDARIEVSTSEDGRHYACSKPLVNVLVYTSHSLGEEQEYKDLLALYQYCPDCKNAVRVL
;
A
#
# COMPACT_ATOMS: atom_id res chain seq x y z
N MET A 1 -38.32 -4.61 -9.31
CA MET A 1 -37.25 -3.81 -9.95
C MET A 1 -35.95 -4.59 -9.87
N LYS A 2 -35.30 -4.88 -11.01
CA LYS A 2 -34.00 -5.58 -11.05
C LYS A 2 -32.89 -4.53 -11.11
N SER A 3 -32.13 -4.35 -10.03
CA SER A 3 -30.96 -3.48 -10.04
C SER A 3 -29.86 -4.10 -10.90
N LYS A 4 -29.48 -3.40 -11.98
CA LYS A 4 -28.25 -3.67 -12.73
C LYS A 4 -27.07 -3.30 -11.86
N ILE A 5 -26.33 -4.29 -11.39
CA ILE A 5 -25.00 -4.08 -10.80
C ILE A 5 -24.08 -3.80 -12.00
N VAL A 6 -23.71 -2.53 -12.17
CA VAL A 6 -22.63 -2.11 -13.07
C VAL A 6 -21.36 -2.73 -12.54
N GLY A 7 -20.62 -3.42 -13.41
CA GLY A 7 -19.41 -4.17 -13.07
C GLY A 7 -18.29 -3.30 -12.52
N GLY A 8 -18.36 -2.98 -11.23
CA GLY A 8 -17.19 -2.65 -10.45
C GLY A 8 -16.32 -3.89 -10.39
N ILE A 9 -15.08 -3.78 -10.84
CA ILE A 9 -14.05 -4.80 -10.56
C ILE A 9 -14.08 -4.98 -9.04
N PRO A 10 -14.42 -6.17 -8.52
CA PRO A 10 -14.44 -6.38 -7.08
C PRO A 10 -13.03 -6.12 -6.56
N HIS A 11 -12.86 -5.03 -5.80
CA HIS A 11 -11.65 -4.79 -5.06
C HIS A 11 -11.57 -5.93 -4.04
N MET A 12 -10.70 -6.93 -4.26
CA MET A 12 -10.47 -7.95 -3.24
C MET A 12 -9.96 -7.22 -1.99
N PRO A 13 -10.57 -7.43 -0.81
CA PRO A 13 -10.33 -6.59 0.36
C PRO A 13 -8.87 -6.62 0.83
N PHE A 14 -8.09 -7.61 0.41
CA PHE A 14 -6.66 -7.69 0.65
C PHE A 14 -6.01 -8.42 -0.53
N GLN A 15 -5.17 -7.74 -1.31
CA GLN A 15 -4.36 -8.41 -2.33
C GLN A 15 -3.02 -8.78 -1.73
N GLU A 16 -2.83 -10.07 -1.47
CA GLU A 16 -1.54 -10.61 -1.05
C GLU A 16 -0.62 -10.82 -2.25
N PHE A 17 0.66 -10.53 -2.07
CA PHE A 17 1.68 -10.85 -3.05
C PHE A 17 2.99 -11.21 -2.34
N THR A 18 3.71 -12.15 -2.94
CA THR A 18 5.03 -12.55 -2.46
C THR A 18 6.05 -11.48 -2.83
N ALA A 19 6.78 -10.99 -1.84
CA ALA A 19 7.86 -10.04 -2.04
C ALA A 19 9.09 -10.55 -1.30
N THR A 20 10.16 -10.87 -2.04
CA THR A 20 11.37 -11.46 -1.44
C THR A 20 12.09 -10.52 -0.47
N SER A 21 11.88 -9.21 -0.63
CA SER A 21 12.34 -8.14 0.24
C SER A 21 11.44 -6.91 0.08
N VAL A 22 11.57 -5.91 0.97
CA VAL A 22 10.85 -4.64 0.83
C VAL A 22 11.32 -3.89 -0.43
N GLU A 23 12.60 -3.99 -0.78
CA GLU A 23 13.16 -3.38 -2.00
C GLU A 23 12.54 -3.98 -3.26
N HIS A 24 12.22 -5.27 -3.25
CA HIS A 24 11.50 -5.92 -4.36
C HIS A 24 10.11 -5.30 -4.53
N LEU A 25 9.36 -5.13 -3.44
CA LEU A 25 8.07 -4.42 -3.45
C LEU A 25 8.23 -2.99 -4.00
N LEU A 26 9.21 -2.23 -3.51
CA LEU A 26 9.47 -0.87 -3.99
C LEU A 26 9.84 -0.83 -5.48
N ALA A 27 10.56 -1.83 -5.98
CA ALA A 27 10.90 -1.94 -7.39
C ALA A 27 9.65 -2.18 -8.25
N GLU A 28 8.74 -3.06 -7.81
CA GLU A 28 7.46 -3.30 -8.50
C GLU A 28 6.58 -2.03 -8.51
N LEU A 29 6.50 -1.30 -7.39
CA LEU A 29 5.75 -0.04 -7.33
C LEU A 29 6.33 1.03 -8.25
N LYS A 30 7.66 1.13 -8.35
CA LYS A 30 8.33 2.03 -9.31
C LYS A 30 8.04 1.64 -10.76
N LYS A 31 7.99 0.34 -11.08
CA LYS A 31 7.65 -0.15 -12.42
C LYS A 31 6.21 0.18 -12.83
N ALA A 32 5.29 0.27 -11.86
CA ALA A 32 3.90 0.65 -12.12
C ALA A 32 3.73 2.08 -12.65
N LYS A 33 4.77 2.94 -12.55
CA LYS A 33 4.81 4.32 -13.07
C LYS A 33 3.54 5.11 -12.75
N ILE A 34 3.12 5.07 -11.49
CA ILE A 34 1.95 5.81 -11.02
C ILE A 34 2.30 7.31 -11.08
N PRO A 35 1.57 8.14 -11.85
CA PRO A 35 1.86 9.56 -11.98
C PRO A 35 1.89 10.28 -10.62
N ASP A 36 2.90 11.11 -10.42
CA ASP A 36 3.08 11.97 -9.24
C ASP A 36 3.10 11.24 -7.88
N ALA A 37 3.19 9.91 -7.90
CA ALA A 37 3.19 9.10 -6.70
C ALA A 37 4.53 9.18 -5.98
N ARG A 38 4.45 9.41 -4.67
CA ARG A 38 5.54 9.30 -3.71
C ARG A 38 5.37 8.04 -2.87
N ILE A 39 6.48 7.54 -2.36
CA ILE A 39 6.50 6.34 -1.52
C ILE A 39 7.18 6.67 -0.20
N GLU A 40 6.49 6.42 0.91
CA GLU A 40 7.03 6.50 2.26
C GLU A 40 7.09 5.10 2.87
N VAL A 41 8.20 4.78 3.54
CA VAL A 41 8.43 3.48 4.18
C VAL A 41 8.67 3.71 5.66
N SER A 42 7.93 3.00 6.51
CA SER A 42 8.08 3.08 7.96
C SER A 42 7.91 1.71 8.61
N THR A 43 8.59 1.48 9.72
CA THR A 43 8.31 0.33 10.57
C THR A 43 7.01 0.59 11.34
N SER A 44 6.11 -0.38 11.39
CA SER A 44 4.90 -0.27 12.18
C SER A 44 5.23 -0.46 13.66
N GLU A 45 4.92 0.54 14.48
CA GLU A 45 5.15 0.48 15.94
C GLU A 45 4.23 -0.56 16.60
N ASP A 46 2.95 -0.59 16.20
CA ASP A 46 1.94 -1.50 16.76
C ASP A 46 1.55 -2.65 15.80
N GLY A 47 1.85 -2.51 14.52
CA GLY A 47 1.47 -3.49 13.49
C GLY A 47 2.36 -4.72 13.54
N ARG A 48 1.76 -5.85 13.94
CA ARG A 48 2.40 -7.16 13.91
C ARG A 48 1.73 -8.06 12.89
N HIS A 49 2.52 -8.83 12.17
CA HIS A 49 2.00 -9.82 11.25
C HIS A 49 1.26 -10.90 12.04
N TYR A 50 0.00 -11.17 11.71
CA TYR A 50 -0.84 -12.10 12.46
C TYR A 50 -0.23 -13.50 12.59
N ALA A 51 0.43 -14.00 11.53
CA ALA A 51 0.95 -15.36 11.51
C ALA A 51 2.26 -15.56 12.29
N CYS A 52 3.16 -14.58 12.30
CA CYS A 52 4.49 -14.73 12.92
C CYS A 52 4.78 -13.73 14.06
N SER A 53 3.84 -12.82 14.34
CA SER A 53 3.93 -11.78 15.38
C SER A 53 5.10 -10.80 15.24
N LYS A 54 5.79 -10.81 14.08
CA LYS A 54 6.90 -9.90 13.79
C LYS A 54 6.39 -8.52 13.36
N PRO A 55 7.15 -7.45 13.63
CA PRO A 55 6.80 -6.11 13.17
C PRO A 55 6.60 -6.06 11.65
N LEU A 56 5.58 -5.33 11.22
CA LEU A 56 5.31 -5.06 9.82
C LEU A 56 6.04 -3.79 9.37
N VAL A 57 6.35 -3.73 8.09
CA VAL A 57 6.79 -2.51 7.40
C VAL A 57 5.60 -1.96 6.62
N ASN A 58 5.25 -0.71 6.88
CA ASN A 58 4.26 0.03 6.13
C ASN A 58 4.92 0.69 4.92
N VAL A 59 4.32 0.54 3.75
CA VAL A 59 4.71 1.23 2.52
C VAL A 59 3.49 2.01 2.05
N LEU A 60 3.55 3.32 2.22
CA LEU A 60 2.50 4.25 1.82
C LEU A 60 2.80 4.76 0.41
N VAL A 61 1.82 4.68 -0.48
CA VAL A 61 1.88 5.27 -1.82
C VAL A 61 0.83 6.37 -1.89
N TYR A 62 1.25 7.59 -2.17
CA TYR A 62 0.37 8.76 -2.14
C TYR A 62 0.77 9.79 -3.20
N THR A 63 -0.18 10.60 -3.67
CA THR A 63 0.13 11.86 -4.36
C THR A 63 0.13 12.99 -3.36
N SER A 64 0.89 14.04 -3.65
CA SER A 64 0.96 15.23 -2.81
C SER A 64 0.54 16.45 -3.60
N HIS A 65 -0.35 17.24 -3.01
CA HIS A 65 -0.87 18.47 -3.58
C HIS A 65 -0.64 19.62 -2.60
N SER A 66 0.06 20.65 -3.04
CA SER A 66 0.20 21.89 -2.27
C SER A 66 -1.10 22.69 -2.35
N LEU A 67 -1.68 23.04 -1.20
CA LEU A 67 -2.86 23.90 -1.08
C LEU A 67 -2.49 25.36 -0.75
N GLY A 68 -1.19 25.69 -0.74
CA GLY A 68 -0.63 27.00 -0.39
C GLY A 68 0.82 26.85 0.06
N GLU A 69 1.41 27.93 0.61
CA GLU A 69 2.81 27.94 1.05
C GLU A 69 3.08 27.04 2.27
N GLU A 70 2.07 26.72 3.07
CA GLU A 70 2.23 25.99 4.34
C GLU A 70 1.39 24.71 4.47
N GLN A 71 0.58 24.36 3.46
CA GLN A 71 -0.32 23.21 3.53
C GLN A 71 -0.08 22.22 2.39
N GLU A 72 0.30 20.99 2.76
CA GLU A 72 0.44 19.84 1.87
C GLU A 72 -0.68 18.85 2.19
N TYR A 73 -1.46 18.48 1.18
CA TYR A 73 -2.46 17.43 1.26
C TYR A 73 -1.92 16.16 0.61
N LYS A 74 -2.02 15.02 1.32
CA LYS A 74 -1.61 13.71 0.81
C LYS A 74 -2.83 12.88 0.46
N ASP A 75 -2.96 12.56 -0.82
CA ASP A 75 -3.97 11.63 -1.34
C ASP A 75 -3.40 10.22 -1.31
N LEU A 76 -3.86 9.41 -0.35
CA LEU A 76 -3.40 8.03 -0.21
C LEU A 76 -3.95 7.15 -1.34
N LEU A 77 -3.06 6.60 -2.15
CA LEU A 77 -3.39 5.72 -3.28
C LEU A 77 -3.39 4.24 -2.90
N ALA A 78 -2.44 3.85 -2.05
CA ALA A 78 -2.34 2.48 -1.54
C ALA A 78 -1.54 2.45 -0.24
N LEU A 79 -1.89 1.49 0.62
CA LEU A 79 -1.09 1.09 1.77
C LEU A 79 -0.73 -0.38 1.64
N TYR A 80 0.56 -0.68 1.71
CA TYR A 80 1.04 -2.05 1.81
C TYR A 80 1.63 -2.32 3.18
N GLN A 81 1.35 -3.51 3.70
CA GLN A 81 1.98 -4.04 4.91
C GLN A 81 2.83 -5.25 4.52
N TYR A 82 4.14 -5.13 4.74
CA TYR A 82 5.13 -6.15 4.41
C TYR A 82 5.69 -6.78 5.68
N CYS A 83 5.80 -8.12 5.71
CA CYS A 83 6.50 -8.83 6.77
C CYS A 83 7.88 -9.31 6.27
N PRO A 84 9.00 -8.81 6.85
CA PRO A 84 10.35 -9.24 6.46
C PRO A 84 10.62 -10.73 6.65
N ASP A 85 10.08 -11.33 7.72
CA ASP A 85 10.29 -12.74 8.04
C ASP A 85 9.48 -13.67 7.13
N CYS A 86 8.21 -13.32 6.86
CA CYS A 86 7.32 -14.13 6.04
C CYS A 86 7.45 -13.84 4.53
N LYS A 87 8.13 -12.75 4.15
CA LYS A 87 8.35 -12.34 2.75
C LYS A 87 7.04 -12.19 1.96
N ASN A 88 6.00 -11.75 2.65
CA ASN A 88 4.69 -11.47 2.10
C ASN A 88 4.35 -9.99 2.33
N ALA A 89 3.63 -9.42 1.37
CA ALA A 89 3.02 -8.13 1.52
C ALA A 89 1.54 -8.19 1.16
N VAL A 90 0.77 -7.31 1.79
CA VAL A 90 -0.67 -7.21 1.63
C VAL A 90 -1.02 -5.77 1.30
N ARG A 91 -1.80 -5.55 0.25
CA ARG A 91 -2.45 -4.26 -0.01
C ARG A 91 -3.69 -4.13 0.89
N VAL A 92 -3.70 -3.15 1.78
CA VAL A 92 -4.70 -2.98 2.87
C VAL A 92 -5.82 -2.00 2.50
N LEU A 93 -5.55 -1.09 1.55
CA LEU A 93 -6.47 -0.08 1.00
C LEU A 93 -6.34 -0.10 -0.53
#